data_AF-A0A523H9X2-F1
#
_entry.id   AF-A0A523H9X2-F1
#
_cell.length_a   1.000
_cell.length_b   1.000
_cell.length_c   1.000
_cell.angle_alpha   90.00
_cell.angle_beta   90.00
_cell.angle_gamma   90.00
#
_symmetry.space_group_name_H-M   'P 1'
#
loop_
_entity.id
_entity.type
_entity.pdbx_description
1 polymer ?
#
loop_
_entity_poly.entity_id
_entity_poly.type
_entity_poly.pdbx_seq_one_letter_code
_entity_poly.pdbx_strand_id
1 'polypeptide(L)'
;MYLLTGKIRLWPLAFGLWFLIIVNLLSLNLSYSNFLVLLLTFFLQGSSTLFSTHRGAGAFYEVIPYKLMVLPAVVIGLWSLLALLVGGARFWHDTGGRLSQLVNPRVHLSAMWDTLRLRYLQGDGHGCNYPDEQFSHARRWFHHLVFYGFMLNLASTTVAAIYNHFLHRVAPYPFWSWPVVLGTVGGVGLLLGAAGLFWFKWQSDPEPANSNFRGMDLMFSLLLFLTSLTGLLLLALRETPAMGTLLAVHLGVVAGLFLTMPYGKFVHAIYRYAALLRNSIEQMHDE
;
A
#
# COMPACT_ATOMS: atom_id res chain seq x y z
N MET A 1 -10.92 -19.49 19.30
CA MET A 1 -9.78 -20.44 19.29
C MET A 1 -9.53 -21.07 17.90
N TYR A 2 -9.73 -20.31 16.80
CA TYR A 2 -9.36 -20.69 15.41
C TYR A 2 -8.33 -19.73 14.80
N LEU A 3 -7.93 -18.68 15.54
CA LEU A 3 -6.91 -17.70 15.17
C LEU A 3 -5.48 -18.13 15.56
N LEU A 4 -5.33 -19.26 16.27
CA LEU A 4 -4.05 -19.79 16.77
C LEU A 4 -3.48 -20.94 15.91
N THR A 5 -4.24 -21.50 14.98
CA THR A 5 -3.75 -22.54 14.06
C THR A 5 -3.35 -21.89 12.74
N GLY A 6 -2.10 -21.40 12.72
CA GLY A 6 -1.46 -20.74 11.58
C GLY A 6 -1.40 -21.60 10.31
N LYS A 7 -2.53 -21.66 9.58
CA LYS A 7 -2.61 -22.13 8.20
C LYS A 7 -3.30 -21.08 7.34
N ILE A 8 -2.70 -19.90 7.27
CA ILE A 8 -2.89 -19.05 6.08
C ILE A 8 -2.12 -19.76 4.95
N ARG A 9 -2.81 -20.63 4.21
CA ARG A 9 -2.26 -21.27 3.00
C ARG A 9 -2.10 -20.22 1.90
N LEU A 10 -1.00 -19.44 1.99
CA LEU A 10 -0.47 -18.71 0.85
C LEU A 10 0.05 -19.73 -0.16
N TRP A 11 -0.43 -19.63 -1.39
CA TRP A 11 0.06 -20.39 -2.52
C TRP A 11 1.43 -19.81 -2.94
N PRO A 12 2.52 -20.60 -3.15
CA PRO A 12 2.65 -22.06 -3.06
C PRO A 12 3.22 -22.60 -1.72
N LEU A 13 2.99 -23.90 -1.50
CA LEU A 13 3.03 -24.68 -0.24
C LEU A 13 4.41 -25.20 0.24
N ALA A 14 5.52 -24.51 0.01
CA ALA A 14 6.86 -25.02 0.39
C ALA A 14 7.47 -24.19 1.54
N PHE A 15 6.92 -24.35 2.74
CA PHE A 15 7.19 -23.52 3.92
C PHE A 15 8.54 -23.84 4.60
N GLY A 16 9.43 -22.85 4.60
CA GLY A 16 10.77 -22.87 5.19
C GLY A 16 11.78 -22.19 4.27
N LEU A 17 12.17 -22.89 3.21
CA LEU A 17 13.12 -22.39 2.20
C LEU A 17 12.52 -21.26 1.35
N TRP A 18 11.25 -21.39 0.93
CA TRP A 18 10.58 -20.35 0.12
C TRP A 18 10.27 -19.09 0.91
N PHE A 19 10.17 -19.18 2.22
CA PHE A 19 9.88 -18.03 3.07
C PHE A 19 11.10 -17.12 3.21
N LEU A 20 12.29 -17.70 3.45
CA LEU A 20 13.56 -16.99 3.41
C LEU A 20 13.84 -16.45 1.99
N ILE A 21 13.43 -17.19 0.96
CA ILE A 21 13.46 -16.71 -0.43
C ILE A 21 12.50 -15.54 -0.61
N ILE A 22 11.26 -15.56 -0.13
CA ILE A 22 10.30 -14.45 -0.28
C ILE A 22 10.78 -13.20 0.46
N VAL A 23 11.26 -13.32 1.70
CA VAL A 23 11.79 -12.17 2.47
C VAL A 23 13.05 -11.59 1.82
N ASN A 24 13.98 -12.43 1.37
CA ASN A 24 15.13 -11.96 0.59
C ASN A 24 14.69 -11.40 -0.77
N LEU A 25 13.74 -12.03 -1.47
CA LEU A 25 13.18 -11.55 -2.72
C LEU A 25 12.48 -10.21 -2.54
N LEU A 26 11.98 -9.86 -1.35
CA LEU A 26 11.31 -8.59 -1.01
C LEU A 26 12.30 -7.43 -0.78
N SER A 27 13.37 -7.66 0.00
CA SER A 27 14.46 -6.68 0.14
C SER A 27 15.22 -6.52 -1.18
N LEU A 28 15.41 -7.62 -1.90
CA LEU A 28 15.83 -7.63 -3.29
C LEU A 28 14.79 -6.96 -4.20
N ASN A 29 13.49 -7.03 -3.94
CA ASN A 29 12.43 -6.45 -4.79
C ASN A 29 12.54 -4.94 -4.84
N LEU A 30 12.69 -4.27 -3.69
CA LEU A 30 12.87 -2.82 -3.61
C LEU A 30 14.13 -2.39 -4.35
N SER A 31 15.25 -3.07 -4.11
CA SER A 31 16.54 -2.75 -4.75
C SER A 31 16.52 -3.05 -6.25
N TYR A 32 15.96 -4.18 -6.68
CA TYR A 32 15.87 -4.57 -8.10
C TYR A 32 14.88 -3.72 -8.88
N SER A 33 13.70 -3.40 -8.34
CA SER A 33 12.73 -2.54 -9.02
C SER A 33 13.30 -1.14 -9.24
N ASN A 34 13.92 -0.54 -8.22
CA ASN A 34 14.61 0.74 -8.36
C ASN A 34 15.79 0.66 -9.31
N PHE A 35 16.67 -0.34 -9.13
CA PHE A 35 17.82 -0.53 -10.00
C PHE A 35 17.38 -0.72 -11.45
N LEU A 36 16.37 -1.55 -11.71
CA LEU A 36 15.87 -1.82 -13.06
C LEU A 36 15.25 -0.58 -13.69
N VAL A 37 14.43 0.19 -12.97
CA VAL A 37 13.85 1.44 -13.50
C VAL A 37 14.96 2.47 -13.79
N LEU A 38 15.92 2.64 -12.88
CA LEU A 38 17.05 3.55 -13.08
C LEU A 38 17.93 3.11 -14.25
N LEU A 39 18.27 1.83 -14.32
CA LEU A 39 19.09 1.23 -15.38
C LEU A 39 18.41 1.41 -16.73
N LEU A 40 17.14 1.02 -16.86
CA LEU A 40 16.38 1.16 -18.11
C LEU A 40 16.25 2.62 -18.52
N THR A 41 15.99 3.53 -17.57
CA THR A 41 15.91 4.96 -17.89
C THR A 41 17.26 5.48 -18.37
N PHE A 42 18.35 5.11 -17.70
CA PHE A 42 19.71 5.50 -18.09
C PHE A 42 20.09 4.98 -19.47
N PHE A 43 19.81 3.71 -19.76
CA PHE A 43 20.16 3.08 -21.04
C PHE A 43 19.28 3.56 -22.20
N LEU A 44 17.98 3.76 -21.98
CA LEU A 44 17.05 4.14 -23.04
C LEU A 44 17.10 5.65 -23.36
N GLN A 45 17.37 6.50 -22.36
CA GLN A 45 17.22 7.96 -22.49
C GLN A 45 18.54 8.73 -22.36
N GLY A 46 19.61 8.07 -21.91
CA GLY A 46 20.91 8.68 -21.69
C GLY A 46 21.01 9.47 -20.38
N SER A 47 22.25 9.71 -19.95
CA SER A 47 22.56 10.42 -18.70
C SER A 47 22.16 11.90 -18.73
N SER A 48 22.26 12.55 -19.89
CA SER A 48 21.90 13.97 -20.05
C SER A 48 20.44 14.23 -19.72
N THR A 49 19.54 13.37 -20.15
CA THR A 49 18.09 13.47 -19.88
C THR A 49 17.79 13.27 -18.39
N LEU A 50 18.49 12.38 -17.69
CA LEU A 50 18.23 12.11 -16.26
C LEU A 50 18.61 13.26 -15.33
N PHE A 51 19.62 14.05 -15.70
CA PHE A 51 20.18 15.13 -14.89
C PHE A 51 19.89 16.52 -15.47
N SER A 52 19.03 16.62 -16.49
CA SER A 52 18.62 17.92 -17.04
C SER A 52 17.38 18.48 -16.34
N THR A 53 17.19 19.79 -16.46
CA THR A 53 15.99 20.44 -15.93
C THR A 53 14.89 20.41 -16.97
N HIS A 54 13.81 19.70 -16.69
CA HIS A 54 12.63 19.63 -17.55
C HIS A 54 11.53 20.54 -17.00
N ARG A 55 10.97 21.42 -17.84
CA ARG A 55 9.93 22.37 -17.44
C ARG A 55 8.78 22.37 -18.43
N GLY A 56 7.58 22.66 -17.93
CA GLY A 56 6.37 22.76 -18.75
C GLY A 56 5.58 21.45 -18.85
N ALA A 57 4.49 21.50 -19.59
CA ALA A 57 3.59 20.37 -19.75
C ALA A 57 4.31 19.22 -20.47
N GLY A 58 4.24 18.02 -19.89
CA GLY A 58 4.89 16.83 -20.43
C GLY A 58 6.32 16.59 -19.95
N ALA A 59 6.88 17.42 -19.07
CA ALA A 59 8.24 17.29 -18.55
C ALA A 59 8.58 15.88 -18.01
N PHE A 60 7.62 15.19 -17.38
CA PHE A 60 7.83 13.82 -16.90
C PHE A 60 7.97 12.81 -18.04
N TYR A 61 7.27 13.03 -19.16
CA TYR A 61 7.26 12.11 -20.30
C TYR A 61 8.48 12.28 -21.21
N GLU A 62 9.19 13.40 -21.09
CA GLU A 62 10.51 13.58 -21.68
C GLU A 62 11.54 12.66 -21.03
N VAL A 63 11.45 12.46 -19.71
CA VAL A 63 12.36 11.55 -18.98
C VAL A 63 11.96 10.10 -19.17
N ILE A 64 10.69 9.74 -18.90
CA ILE A 64 10.22 8.37 -19.09
C ILE A 64 8.97 8.41 -19.98
N PRO A 65 9.02 7.86 -21.21
CA PRO A 65 7.89 7.91 -22.13
C PRO A 65 6.61 7.37 -21.50
N TYR A 66 5.48 8.02 -21.79
CA TYR A 66 4.17 7.70 -21.19
C TYR A 66 3.85 6.20 -21.18
N LYS A 67 4.10 5.51 -22.30
CA LYS A 67 3.85 4.06 -22.43
C LYS A 67 4.68 3.24 -21.44
N LEU A 68 5.93 3.62 -21.19
CA LEU A 68 6.83 2.93 -20.25
C LEU A 68 6.48 3.21 -18.79
N MET A 69 5.80 4.33 -18.49
CA MET A 69 5.22 4.55 -17.16
C MET A 69 3.94 3.73 -16.94
N VAL A 70 3.01 3.78 -17.90
CA VAL A 70 1.65 3.27 -17.69
C VAL A 70 1.54 1.76 -17.86
N LEU A 71 2.18 1.17 -18.87
CA LEU A 71 2.04 -0.27 -19.13
C LEU A 71 2.50 -1.13 -17.94
N PRO A 72 3.70 -0.94 -17.37
CA PRO A 72 4.12 -1.73 -16.21
C PRO A 72 3.22 -1.46 -14.99
N ALA A 73 2.82 -0.20 -14.76
CA ALA A 73 1.96 0.15 -13.63
C ALA A 73 0.59 -0.54 -13.72
N VAL A 74 -0.03 -0.59 -14.91
CA VAL A 74 -1.31 -1.29 -15.12
C VAL A 74 -1.15 -2.80 -14.96
N VAL A 75 -0.10 -3.39 -15.54
CA VAL A 75 0.15 -4.84 -15.44
C VAL A 75 0.35 -5.25 -13.98
N ILE A 76 1.23 -4.56 -13.25
CA ILE A 76 1.49 -4.84 -11.84
C ILE A 76 0.25 -4.57 -11.00
N GLY A 77 -0.46 -3.45 -11.24
CA GLY A 77 -1.68 -3.11 -10.52
C GLY A 77 -2.80 -4.13 -10.69
N LEU A 78 -3.05 -4.58 -11.93
CA LEU A 78 -4.05 -5.63 -12.22
C LEU A 78 -3.65 -6.97 -11.61
N TRP A 79 -2.36 -7.34 -11.66
CA TRP A 79 -1.86 -8.53 -11.01
C TRP A 79 -2.10 -8.50 -9.49
N SER A 80 -1.74 -7.39 -8.84
CA SER A 80 -1.93 -7.23 -7.40
C SER A 80 -3.41 -7.25 -7.02
N LEU A 81 -4.27 -6.58 -7.79
CA LEU A 81 -5.72 -6.62 -7.60
C LEU A 81 -6.26 -8.06 -7.73
N LEU A 82 -5.87 -8.79 -8.78
CA LEU A 82 -6.29 -10.16 -9.00
C LEU A 82 -5.85 -11.08 -7.85
N ALA A 83 -4.58 -10.96 -7.41
CA ALA A 83 -4.06 -11.76 -6.31
C ALA A 83 -4.81 -11.49 -4.99
N LEU A 84 -5.14 -10.23 -4.70
CA LEU A 84 -5.94 -9.83 -3.55
C LEU A 84 -7.38 -10.38 -3.63
N LEU A 85 -8.02 -10.31 -4.81
CA LEU A 85 -9.37 -10.82 -5.02
C LEU A 85 -9.44 -12.34 -4.90
N VAL A 86 -8.51 -13.06 -5.52
CA VAL A 86 -8.42 -14.53 -5.44
C VAL A 86 -8.11 -14.98 -4.01
N GLY A 87 -7.19 -14.31 -3.32
CA GLY A 87 -6.87 -14.58 -1.92
C GLY A 87 -8.08 -14.38 -1.01
N GLY A 88 -8.78 -13.25 -1.18
CA GLY A 88 -10.01 -12.94 -0.44
C GLY A 88 -11.15 -13.94 -0.72
N ALA A 89 -11.37 -14.31 -1.98
CA ALA A 89 -12.38 -15.28 -2.36
C ALA A 89 -12.12 -16.68 -1.78
N ARG A 90 -10.85 -17.11 -1.77
CA ARG A 90 -10.44 -18.38 -1.13
C ARG A 90 -10.66 -18.32 0.37
N PHE A 91 -10.23 -17.24 1.03
CA PHE A 91 -10.46 -17.07 2.47
C PHE A 91 -11.96 -17.09 2.83
N TRP A 92 -12.79 -16.43 2.02
CA TRP A 92 -14.24 -16.46 2.17
C TRP A 92 -14.80 -17.88 2.04
N HIS A 93 -14.36 -18.63 1.04
CA HIS A 93 -14.80 -20.00 0.83
C HIS A 93 -14.33 -20.93 1.96
N ASP A 94 -13.06 -20.83 2.36
CA ASP A 94 -12.45 -21.66 3.41
C ASP A 94 -13.06 -21.42 4.80
N THR A 95 -13.60 -20.22 5.04
CA THR A 95 -14.35 -19.87 6.26
C THR A 95 -15.83 -20.26 6.20
N GLY A 96 -16.25 -20.99 5.16
CA GLY A 96 -17.63 -21.46 5.00
C GLY A 96 -18.59 -20.38 4.50
N GLY A 97 -18.08 -19.31 3.89
CA GLY A 97 -18.86 -18.28 3.22
C GLY A 97 -19.50 -18.77 1.92
N ARG A 98 -20.78 -18.46 1.72
CA ARG A 98 -21.51 -18.75 0.48
C ARG A 98 -21.66 -17.49 -0.38
N LEU A 99 -21.64 -17.64 -1.71
CA LEU A 99 -21.83 -16.52 -2.65
C LEU A 99 -23.19 -15.82 -2.45
N SER A 100 -24.23 -16.58 -2.08
CA SER A 100 -25.57 -16.03 -1.80
C SER A 100 -25.58 -15.03 -0.64
N GLN A 101 -24.62 -15.12 0.29
CA GLN A 101 -24.52 -14.21 1.44
C GLN A 101 -23.86 -12.86 1.07
N LEU A 102 -23.20 -12.78 -0.08
CA LEU A 102 -22.56 -11.55 -0.59
C LEU A 102 -23.53 -10.64 -1.37
N VAL A 103 -24.78 -11.05 -1.53
CA VAL A 103 -25.77 -10.29 -2.31
C VAL A 103 -26.42 -9.18 -1.48
N ASN A 104 -26.34 -9.25 -0.15
CA ASN A 104 -27.03 -8.29 0.73
C ASN A 104 -26.22 -6.99 0.92
N PRO A 105 -26.66 -5.84 0.38
CA PRO A 105 -25.91 -4.59 0.48
C PRO A 105 -25.84 -4.03 1.90
N ARG A 106 -26.81 -4.35 2.78
CA ARG A 106 -26.79 -3.89 4.19
C ARG A 106 -25.66 -4.52 4.98
N VAL A 107 -25.36 -5.79 4.71
CA VAL A 107 -24.24 -6.52 5.30
C VAL A 107 -22.91 -5.87 4.90
N HIS A 108 -22.75 -5.51 3.62
CA HIS A 108 -21.57 -4.80 3.13
C HIS A 108 -21.41 -3.41 3.75
N LEU A 109 -22.49 -2.66 3.90
CA LEU A 109 -22.47 -1.34 4.55
C LEU A 109 -22.02 -1.43 6.01
N SER A 110 -22.57 -2.36 6.79
CA SER A 110 -22.18 -2.56 8.19
C SER A 110 -20.71 -2.97 8.32
N ALA A 111 -20.27 -3.96 7.54
CA ALA A 111 -18.89 -4.44 7.58
C ALA A 111 -17.89 -3.38 7.10
N MET A 112 -18.27 -2.59 6.09
CA MET A 112 -17.46 -1.47 5.61
C MET A 112 -17.34 -0.38 6.67
N TRP A 113 -18.44 -0.05 7.37
CA TRP A 113 -18.44 0.92 8.46
C TRP A 113 -17.56 0.49 9.63
N ASP A 114 -17.66 -0.78 10.06
CA ASP A 114 -16.84 -1.32 11.14
C ASP A 114 -15.35 -1.39 10.77
N THR A 115 -15.05 -1.67 9.50
CA THR A 115 -13.68 -1.68 8.95
C THR A 115 -13.10 -0.27 8.89
N LEU A 116 -13.83 0.69 8.35
CA LEU A 116 -13.40 2.09 8.23
C LEU A 116 -13.17 2.75 9.60
N ARG A 117 -13.95 2.38 10.61
CA ARG A 117 -13.78 2.85 12.00
C ARG A 117 -12.72 2.09 12.78
N LEU A 118 -12.17 1.01 12.22
CA LEU A 118 -11.31 0.08 12.94
C LEU A 118 -11.93 -0.34 14.29
N ARG A 119 -13.25 -0.62 14.32
CA ARG A 119 -14.05 -0.79 15.55
C ARG A 119 -13.40 -1.75 16.55
N TYR A 120 -12.93 -2.88 16.04
CA TYR A 120 -12.29 -3.95 16.84
C TYR A 120 -10.79 -3.73 17.11
N LEU A 121 -10.25 -2.54 16.84
CA LEU A 121 -8.91 -2.13 17.25
C LEU A 121 -8.93 -1.25 18.52
N GLN A 122 -10.13 -1.00 19.08
CA GLN A 122 -10.35 -0.16 20.27
C GLN A 122 -10.28 -0.95 21.59
N GLY A 123 -10.22 -2.29 21.53
CA GLY A 123 -10.40 -3.12 22.73
C GLY A 123 -11.82 -3.01 23.27
N ASP A 124 -11.95 -2.85 24.58
CA ASP A 124 -13.20 -2.57 25.31
C ASP A 124 -13.66 -1.10 25.22
N GLY A 125 -12.91 -0.25 24.50
CA GLY A 125 -13.20 1.18 24.35
C GLY A 125 -12.13 2.08 24.96
N HIS A 126 -11.27 1.57 25.84
CA HIS A 126 -10.20 2.36 26.46
C HIS A 126 -8.94 2.46 25.58
N GLY A 127 -8.82 1.66 24.52
CA GLY A 127 -7.61 1.54 23.72
C GLY A 127 -6.83 0.27 24.09
N CYS A 128 -5.62 0.11 23.57
CA CYS A 128 -4.75 -1.01 23.97
C CYS A 128 -3.61 -0.48 24.82
N ASN A 129 -3.23 -1.23 25.86
CA ASN A 129 -1.95 -1.04 26.56
C ASN A 129 -0.83 -1.46 25.62
N TYR A 130 -0.27 -0.50 24.88
CA TYR A 130 0.86 -0.71 23.98
C TYR A 130 1.51 0.63 23.58
N PRO A 131 2.84 0.79 23.72
CA PRO A 131 3.81 -0.18 24.23
C PRO A 131 3.85 -0.26 25.76
N ASP A 132 3.34 0.75 26.47
CA ASP A 132 3.35 0.82 27.93
C ASP A 132 2.03 0.30 28.55
N GLU A 133 1.98 0.17 29.87
CA GLU A 133 0.78 -0.20 30.65
C GLU A 133 -0.34 0.88 30.65
N GLN A 134 -0.15 1.97 29.90
CA GLN A 134 -1.14 3.03 29.73
C GLN A 134 -1.96 2.83 28.46
N PHE A 135 -3.27 2.93 28.60
CA PHE A 135 -4.19 2.77 27.48
C PHE A 135 -3.99 3.89 26.47
N SER A 136 -3.68 3.53 25.22
CA SER A 136 -3.45 4.51 24.15
C SER A 136 -4.19 4.16 22.86
N HIS A 137 -4.79 5.19 22.25
CA HIS A 137 -5.34 5.12 20.90
C HIS A 137 -4.33 5.53 19.82
N ALA A 138 -3.09 5.85 20.17
CA ALA A 138 -2.08 6.34 19.22
C ALA A 138 -1.87 5.39 18.04
N ARG A 139 -1.79 4.08 18.31
CA ARG A 139 -1.66 3.05 17.26
C ARG A 139 -2.84 3.08 16.27
N ARG A 140 -4.06 3.35 16.74
CA ARG A 140 -5.26 3.47 15.90
C ARG A 140 -5.18 4.71 15.01
N TRP A 141 -4.79 5.85 15.56
CA TRP A 141 -4.61 7.08 14.78
C TRP A 141 -3.56 6.91 13.68
N PHE A 142 -2.41 6.29 13.98
CA PHE A 142 -1.42 6.02 12.95
C PHE A 142 -1.91 5.05 11.87
N HIS A 143 -2.74 4.05 12.22
CA HIS A 143 -3.39 3.20 11.21
C HIS A 143 -4.37 4.00 10.34
N HIS A 144 -5.15 4.92 10.91
CA HIS A 144 -6.02 5.80 10.11
C HIS A 144 -5.21 6.70 9.17
N LEU A 145 -4.10 7.27 9.65
CA LEU A 145 -3.19 8.05 8.82
C LEU A 145 -2.61 7.24 7.65
N VAL A 146 -2.18 6.00 7.89
CA VAL A 146 -1.73 5.10 6.82
C VAL A 146 -2.87 4.77 5.85
N PHE A 147 -4.02 4.34 6.37
CA PHE A 147 -5.15 3.89 5.55
C PHE A 147 -5.70 5.03 4.68
N TYR A 148 -6.09 6.14 5.29
CA TYR A 148 -6.64 7.29 4.57
C TYR A 148 -5.57 7.98 3.73
N GLY A 149 -4.32 8.00 4.19
CA GLY A 149 -3.20 8.51 3.41
C GLY A 149 -3.02 7.74 2.10
N PHE A 150 -3.03 6.40 2.17
CA PHE A 150 -2.98 5.54 0.99
C PHE A 150 -4.20 5.71 0.07
N MET A 151 -5.43 5.78 0.63
CA MET A 151 -6.64 6.04 -0.16
C MET A 151 -6.60 7.37 -0.91
N LEU A 152 -6.12 8.43 -0.27
CA LEU A 152 -5.98 9.75 -0.91
C LEU A 152 -4.92 9.74 -2.02
N ASN A 153 -3.81 9.02 -1.84
CA ASN A 153 -2.79 8.86 -2.89
C ASN A 153 -3.30 8.03 -4.08
N LEU A 154 -4.09 6.99 -3.81
CA LEU A 154 -4.77 6.24 -4.86
C LEU A 154 -5.75 7.14 -5.62
N ALA A 155 -6.57 7.92 -4.91
CA ALA A 155 -7.49 8.88 -5.53
C ALA A 155 -6.75 9.95 -6.35
N SER A 156 -5.63 10.47 -5.85
CA SER A 156 -4.75 11.38 -6.60
C SER A 156 -4.32 10.78 -7.94
N THR A 157 -3.87 9.52 -7.92
CA THR A 157 -3.41 8.81 -9.13
C THR A 157 -4.56 8.53 -10.09
N THR A 158 -5.74 8.18 -9.58
CA THR A 158 -6.96 7.99 -10.39
C THR A 158 -7.40 9.29 -11.05
N VAL A 159 -7.42 10.41 -10.31
CA VAL A 159 -7.77 11.73 -10.87
C VAL A 159 -6.72 12.17 -11.90
N ALA A 160 -5.44 11.94 -11.65
CA ALA A 160 -4.37 12.20 -12.62
C ALA A 160 -4.53 11.38 -13.90
N ALA A 161 -4.91 10.10 -13.80
CA ALA A 161 -5.21 9.27 -14.96
C ALA A 161 -6.42 9.82 -15.75
N ILE A 162 -7.47 10.24 -15.05
CA ILE A 162 -8.65 10.86 -15.68
C ILE A 162 -8.27 12.14 -16.40
N TYR A 163 -7.48 13.00 -15.77
CA TYR A 163 -7.00 14.26 -16.35
C TYR A 163 -6.25 14.01 -17.66
N ASN A 164 -5.38 13.01 -17.68
CA ASN A 164 -4.59 12.71 -18.86
C ASN A 164 -5.41 12.05 -19.99
N HIS A 165 -6.25 11.05 -19.67
CA HIS A 165 -6.99 10.27 -20.68
C HIS A 165 -8.25 10.96 -21.20
N PHE A 166 -8.99 11.67 -20.34
CA PHE A 166 -10.30 12.25 -20.70
C PHE A 166 -10.26 13.77 -20.85
N LEU A 167 -9.40 14.47 -20.12
CA LEU A 167 -9.32 15.94 -20.15
C LEU A 167 -8.12 16.45 -20.94
N HIS A 168 -7.26 15.57 -21.46
CA HIS A 168 -6.03 15.89 -22.18
C HIS A 168 -5.10 16.87 -21.41
N ARG A 169 -5.18 16.86 -20.08
CA ARG A 169 -4.32 17.65 -19.20
C ARG A 169 -3.12 16.79 -18.80
N VAL A 170 -1.95 17.16 -19.29
CA VAL A 170 -0.69 16.44 -19.06
C VAL A 170 0.02 16.96 -17.82
N ALA A 171 0.63 16.05 -17.06
CA ALA A 171 1.51 16.40 -15.93
C ALA A 171 2.78 17.10 -16.41
N PRO A 172 3.46 17.93 -15.59
CA PRO A 172 3.22 18.22 -14.18
C PRO A 172 2.00 19.14 -13.93
N TYR A 173 1.22 18.86 -12.88
CA TYR A 173 0.03 19.64 -12.55
C TYR A 173 0.31 20.83 -11.60
N PRO A 174 -0.51 21.91 -11.65
CA PRO A 174 -0.44 23.00 -10.68
C PRO A 174 -0.61 22.52 -9.23
N PHE A 175 -0.01 23.24 -8.27
CA PHE A 175 -0.03 22.84 -6.85
C PHE A 175 -1.45 22.71 -6.26
N TRP A 176 -2.38 23.57 -6.69
CA TRP A 176 -3.76 23.56 -6.21
C TRP A 176 -4.70 22.64 -7.00
N SER A 177 -4.15 21.83 -7.91
CA SER A 177 -4.95 20.85 -8.64
C SER A 177 -5.35 19.68 -7.74
N TRP A 178 -6.51 19.08 -8.01
CA TRP A 178 -7.00 17.92 -7.26
C TRP A 178 -5.96 16.79 -7.13
N PRO A 179 -5.25 16.37 -8.20
CA PRO A 179 -4.20 15.35 -8.06
C PRO A 179 -3.13 15.73 -7.04
N VAL A 180 -2.64 16.97 -7.08
CA VAL A 180 -1.55 17.40 -6.20
C VAL A 180 -2.02 17.52 -4.76
N VAL A 181 -3.17 18.16 -4.50
CA VAL A 181 -3.69 18.32 -3.14
C VAL A 181 -3.97 16.96 -2.49
N LEU A 182 -4.66 16.07 -3.19
CA LEU A 182 -4.94 14.71 -2.70
C LEU A 182 -3.64 13.94 -2.44
N GLY A 183 -2.66 14.04 -3.35
CA GLY A 183 -1.37 13.37 -3.22
C GLY A 183 -0.50 13.94 -2.10
N THR A 184 -0.54 15.24 -1.86
CA THR A 184 0.20 15.89 -0.78
C THR A 184 -0.39 15.53 0.58
N VAL A 185 -1.70 15.70 0.76
CA VAL A 185 -2.38 15.35 2.03
C VAL A 185 -2.26 13.85 2.31
N GLY A 186 -2.49 13.03 1.28
CA GLY A 186 -2.33 11.59 1.37
C GLY A 186 -0.89 11.16 1.67
N GLY A 187 0.09 11.77 1.00
CA GLY A 187 1.52 11.55 1.20
C GLY A 187 1.97 11.89 2.62
N VAL A 188 1.61 13.07 3.13
CA VAL A 188 1.94 13.50 4.50
C VAL A 188 1.29 12.57 5.53
N GLY A 189 0.00 12.25 5.37
CA GLY A 189 -0.70 11.32 6.25
C GLY A 189 -0.03 9.94 6.26
N LEU A 190 0.27 9.39 5.09
CA LEU A 190 0.93 8.10 4.96
C LEU A 190 2.35 8.09 5.56
N LEU A 191 3.12 9.17 5.36
CA LEU A 191 4.46 9.33 5.91
C LEU A 191 4.44 9.35 7.45
N LEU A 192 3.61 10.20 8.05
CA LEU A 192 3.47 10.32 9.50
C LEU A 192 2.90 9.03 10.12
N GLY A 193 1.90 8.43 9.47
CA GLY A 193 1.31 7.16 9.86
C GLY A 193 2.34 6.02 9.89
N ALA A 194 3.11 5.87 8.81
CA ALA A 194 4.12 4.82 8.70
C ALA A 194 5.28 5.04 9.69
N ALA A 195 5.76 6.28 9.83
CA ALA A 195 6.80 6.64 10.80
C ALA A 195 6.35 6.36 12.24
N GLY A 196 5.11 6.74 12.59
CA GLY A 196 4.53 6.45 13.90
C GLY A 196 4.44 4.96 14.17
N LEU A 197 3.93 4.16 13.23
CA LEU A 197 3.88 2.70 13.42
C LEU A 197 5.26 2.06 13.52
N PHE A 198 6.26 2.61 12.82
CA PHE A 198 7.64 2.15 12.91
C PHE A 198 8.23 2.44 14.29
N TRP A 199 8.03 3.66 14.80
CA TRP A 199 8.44 4.10 16.13
C TRP A 199 7.82 3.25 17.24
N PHE A 200 6.52 2.94 17.13
CA PHE A 200 5.86 2.04 18.08
C PHE A 200 6.45 0.63 18.00
N LYS A 201 6.64 0.07 16.79
CA LYS A 201 7.21 -1.27 16.60
C LYS A 201 8.63 -1.39 17.16
N TRP A 202 9.41 -0.32 17.12
CA TRP A 202 10.77 -0.26 17.68
C TRP A 202 10.79 -0.31 19.21
N GLN A 203 9.85 0.39 19.86
CA GLN A 203 9.73 0.39 21.33
C GLN A 203 9.10 -0.89 21.89
N SER A 204 8.54 -1.74 21.05
CA SER A 204 7.75 -2.88 21.49
C SER A 204 8.60 -4.11 21.75
N ASP A 205 8.22 -4.88 22.77
CA ASP A 205 8.99 -6.05 23.20
C ASP A 205 9.30 -7.04 22.07
N PRO A 206 10.56 -7.49 21.96
CA PRO A 206 10.96 -8.50 20.99
C PRO A 206 10.25 -9.85 21.14
N GLU A 207 9.87 -10.23 22.36
CA GLU A 207 9.52 -11.62 22.70
C GLU A 207 8.25 -12.20 22.05
N PRO A 208 7.10 -11.49 21.94
CA PRO A 208 5.86 -12.13 21.48
C PRO A 208 5.80 -12.41 19.96
N ALA A 209 6.76 -11.91 19.18
CA ALA A 209 6.69 -11.94 17.72
C ALA A 209 7.58 -13.04 17.13
N ASN A 210 6.96 -14.01 16.45
CA ASN A 210 7.68 -14.94 15.57
C ASN A 210 8.62 -14.15 14.64
N SER A 211 9.94 -14.34 14.82
CA SER A 211 11.01 -13.59 14.12
C SER A 211 10.83 -13.57 12.60
N ASN A 212 10.29 -14.65 12.05
CA ASN A 212 10.03 -14.83 10.63
C ASN A 212 9.04 -13.79 10.05
N PHE A 213 7.92 -13.49 10.71
CA PHE A 213 6.92 -12.55 10.18
C PHE A 213 7.31 -11.07 10.33
N ARG A 214 8.30 -10.76 11.18
CA ARG A 214 8.74 -9.38 11.43
C ARG A 214 9.37 -8.70 10.22
N GLY A 215 10.12 -9.44 9.40
CA GLY A 215 10.87 -8.91 8.26
C GLY A 215 9.98 -8.41 7.13
N MET A 216 9.02 -9.24 6.71
CA MET A 216 8.04 -8.89 5.66
C MET A 216 7.19 -7.69 6.06
N ASP A 217 6.74 -7.68 7.31
CA ASP A 217 5.99 -6.58 7.90
C ASP A 217 6.78 -5.27 7.92
N LEU A 218 8.08 -5.36 8.19
CA LEU A 218 8.97 -4.20 8.23
C LEU A 218 9.21 -3.65 6.83
N MET A 219 9.50 -4.51 5.86
CA MET A 219 9.76 -4.12 4.47
C MET A 219 8.54 -3.48 3.83
N PHE A 220 7.35 -4.01 4.07
CA PHE A 220 6.12 -3.41 3.55
C PHE A 220 5.86 -2.02 4.15
N SER A 221 6.02 -1.86 5.46
CA SER A 221 5.94 -0.55 6.12
C SER A 221 7.00 0.43 5.60
N LEU A 222 8.22 -0.04 5.34
CA LEU A 222 9.29 0.76 4.77
C LEU A 222 8.96 1.19 3.34
N LEU A 223 8.40 0.31 2.51
CA LEU A 223 7.94 0.64 1.16
C LEU A 223 6.87 1.73 1.16
N LEU A 224 5.90 1.66 2.08
CA LEU A 224 4.89 2.71 2.25
C LEU A 224 5.54 4.05 2.62
N PHE A 225 6.48 4.05 3.56
CA PHE A 225 7.22 5.23 3.99
C PHE A 225 8.06 5.83 2.85
N LEU A 226 8.83 5.00 2.14
CA LEU A 226 9.66 5.45 1.02
C LEU A 226 8.80 5.95 -0.14
N THR A 227 7.65 5.33 -0.40
CA THR A 227 6.72 5.78 -1.45
C THR A 227 6.23 7.19 -1.16
N SER A 228 5.76 7.46 0.07
CA SER A 228 5.30 8.81 0.44
C SER A 228 6.44 9.82 0.49
N LEU A 229 7.61 9.46 1.03
CA LEU A 229 8.77 10.32 1.09
C LEU A 229 9.25 10.72 -0.31
N THR A 230 9.48 9.75 -1.19
CA THR A 230 9.95 10.00 -2.56
C THR A 230 8.93 10.77 -3.38
N GLY A 231 7.63 10.54 -3.18
CA GLY A 231 6.57 11.30 -3.86
C GLY A 231 6.52 12.77 -3.44
N LEU A 232 6.66 13.05 -2.14
CA LEU A 232 6.73 14.43 -1.62
C LEU A 232 8.02 15.14 -2.05
N LEU A 233 9.15 14.44 -2.02
CA LEU A 233 10.43 14.98 -2.52
C LEU A 233 10.36 15.27 -4.02
N LEU A 234 9.76 14.38 -4.81
CA LEU A 234 9.55 14.60 -6.24
C LEU A 234 8.70 15.84 -6.47
N LEU A 235 7.61 16.04 -5.71
CA LEU A 235 6.80 17.26 -5.82
C LEU A 235 7.60 18.53 -5.48
N ALA A 236 8.39 18.50 -4.40
CA ALA A 236 9.18 19.64 -3.94
C ALA A 236 10.33 20.00 -4.89
N LEU A 237 10.96 18.99 -5.52
CA LEU A 237 12.16 19.14 -6.34
C LEU A 237 11.87 19.00 -7.84
N ARG A 238 10.61 19.00 -8.27
CA ARG A 238 10.21 18.78 -9.67
C ARG A 238 10.77 19.78 -10.67
N GLU A 239 11.11 21.00 -10.22
CA GLU A 239 11.66 22.08 -11.07
C GLU A 239 13.21 22.07 -11.11
N THR A 240 13.83 21.04 -10.55
CA THR A 240 15.30 20.92 -10.41
C THR A 240 15.85 19.79 -11.28
N PRO A 241 17.18 19.77 -11.53
CA PRO A 241 17.85 18.64 -12.20
C PRO A 241 17.62 17.27 -11.54
N ALA A 242 17.23 17.23 -10.26
CA ALA A 242 16.98 15.99 -9.54
C ALA A 242 15.67 15.29 -9.96
N MET A 243 14.77 15.99 -10.68
CA MET A 243 13.44 15.49 -11.01
C MET A 243 13.48 14.14 -11.75
N GLY A 244 14.33 13.99 -12.78
CA GLY A 244 14.37 12.75 -13.57
C GLY A 244 14.79 11.54 -12.74
N THR A 245 15.80 11.72 -11.89
CA THR A 245 16.28 10.69 -10.96
C THR A 245 15.23 10.37 -9.88
N LEU A 246 14.63 11.38 -9.27
CA LEU A 246 13.59 11.19 -8.25
C LEU A 246 12.34 10.50 -8.81
N LEU A 247 11.98 10.81 -10.06
CA LEU A 247 10.88 10.18 -10.76
C LEU A 247 11.14 8.68 -10.96
N ALA A 248 12.32 8.32 -11.46
CA ALA A 248 12.72 6.93 -11.64
C ALA A 248 12.74 6.16 -10.30
N VAL A 249 13.31 6.74 -9.25
CA VAL A 249 13.31 6.17 -7.90
C VAL A 249 11.87 6.02 -7.37
N HIS A 250 11.04 7.05 -7.48
CA HIS A 250 9.67 6.98 -6.99
C HIS A 250 8.87 5.87 -7.70
N LEU A 251 8.99 5.75 -9.03
CA LEU A 251 8.34 4.69 -9.81
C LEU A 251 8.85 3.30 -9.44
N GLY A 252 10.16 3.13 -9.21
CA GLY A 252 10.75 1.88 -8.73
C GLY A 252 10.18 1.47 -7.37
N VAL A 253 10.17 2.40 -6.41
CA VAL A 253 9.59 2.18 -5.07
C VAL A 253 8.10 1.82 -5.16
N VAL A 254 7.30 2.54 -5.96
CA VAL A 254 5.87 2.25 -6.16
C VAL A 254 5.66 0.88 -6.79
N ALA A 255 6.46 0.52 -7.81
CA ALA A 255 6.39 -0.80 -8.42
C ALA A 255 6.68 -1.90 -7.40
N GLY A 256 7.72 -1.72 -6.57
CA GLY A 256 8.03 -2.64 -5.48
C GLY A 256 6.92 -2.73 -4.43
N LEU A 257 6.28 -1.61 -4.09
CA LEU A 257 5.13 -1.59 -3.19
C LEU A 257 3.97 -2.43 -3.74
N PHE A 258 3.58 -2.24 -5.00
CA PHE A 258 2.46 -2.97 -5.58
C PHE A 258 2.78 -4.45 -5.79
N LEU A 259 4.00 -4.81 -6.22
CA LEU A 259 4.43 -6.20 -6.35
C LEU A 259 4.37 -6.97 -5.03
N THR A 260 4.63 -6.28 -3.91
CA THR A 260 4.68 -6.89 -2.58
C THR A 260 3.35 -6.78 -1.81
N MET A 261 2.46 -5.87 -2.23
CA MET A 261 1.14 -5.66 -1.65
C MET A 261 0.30 -6.94 -1.44
N PRO A 262 0.18 -7.87 -2.41
CA PRO A 262 -0.62 -9.09 -2.23
C PRO A 262 0.05 -10.14 -1.32
N TYR A 263 1.27 -9.90 -0.84
CA TYR A 263 1.98 -10.82 0.04
C TYR A 263 2.21 -10.22 1.44
N GLY A 264 2.00 -8.91 1.61
CA GLY A 264 2.19 -8.20 2.87
C GLY A 264 0.93 -8.06 3.73
N LYS A 265 0.93 -7.04 4.62
CA LYS A 265 -0.17 -6.75 5.54
C LYS A 265 -1.49 -6.33 4.87
N PHE A 266 -1.45 -5.91 3.61
CA PHE A 266 -2.66 -5.51 2.88
C PHE A 266 -3.65 -6.67 2.74
N VAL A 267 -3.15 -7.88 2.52
CA VAL A 267 -4.00 -9.09 2.50
C VAL A 267 -4.71 -9.29 3.84
N HIS A 268 -4.03 -9.02 4.96
CA HIS A 268 -4.65 -9.14 6.28
C HIS A 268 -5.82 -8.15 6.45
N ALA A 269 -5.73 -6.95 5.87
CA ALA A 269 -6.85 -6.01 5.88
C ALA A 269 -8.08 -6.58 5.14
N ILE A 270 -7.89 -7.28 4.03
CA ILE A 270 -8.96 -7.96 3.28
C ILE A 270 -9.54 -9.13 4.09
N TYR A 271 -8.69 -9.96 4.70
CA TYR A 271 -9.16 -11.08 5.53
C TYR A 271 -9.92 -10.58 6.76
N ARG A 272 -9.47 -9.47 7.36
CA ARG A 272 -10.18 -8.82 8.46
C ARG A 272 -11.55 -8.29 8.01
N TYR A 273 -11.63 -7.64 6.85
CA TYR A 273 -12.91 -7.22 6.28
C TYR A 273 -13.85 -8.42 6.06
N ALA A 274 -13.35 -9.51 5.46
CA ALA A 274 -14.14 -10.72 5.22
C ALA A 274 -14.64 -11.36 6.53
N ALA A 275 -13.81 -11.39 7.57
CA ALA A 275 -14.20 -11.88 8.88
C ALA A 275 -15.27 -11.00 9.55
N LEU A 276 -15.17 -9.67 9.42
CA LEU A 276 -16.18 -8.74 9.93
C LEU A 276 -17.50 -8.85 9.17
N LEU A 277 -17.43 -9.02 7.84
CA LEU A 277 -18.58 -9.30 7.01
C LEU A 277 -19.32 -10.55 7.49
N ARG A 278 -18.58 -11.61 7.82
CA ARG A 278 -19.14 -12.85 8.37
C ARG A 278 -19.78 -12.63 9.73
N ASN A 279 -19.10 -11.95 10.65
CA ASN A 279 -19.64 -11.62 11.97
C ASN A 279 -20.95 -10.81 11.87
N SER A 280 -21.04 -9.85 10.94
CA SER A 280 -22.28 -9.12 10.69
C SER A 280 -23.40 -10.01 10.15
N ILE A 281 -23.09 -11.01 9.31
CA ILE A 281 -24.09 -11.99 8.83
C ILE A 281 -24.61 -12.86 9.97
N GLU A 282 -23.72 -13.31 10.85
CA GLU A 282 -24.07 -14.14 12.01
C GLU A 282 -24.96 -13.35 12.98
N GLN A 283 -24.59 -12.10 13.31
CA GLN A 283 -25.42 -11.22 14.15
C GLN A 283 -26.82 -10.97 13.57
N MET A 284 -26.93 -10.77 12.26
CA MET A 284 -28.24 -10.59 11.60
C MET A 284 -29.05 -11.88 11.47
N HIS A 285 -28.45 -13.06 11.72
CA HIS A 285 -29.18 -14.33 11.74
C HIS A 285 -29.69 -14.69 13.13
N ASP A 286 -29.04 -14.14 14.17
CA ASP A 286 -29.40 -14.33 15.58
C ASP A 286 -30.44 -13.29 16.08
N GLU A 287 -30.66 -12.20 15.32
CA GLU A 287 -31.73 -11.20 15.50
C GLU A 287 -33.03 -11.59 14.79
#